data_AF-A0A6N7L3T2-F1
#
_entry.id   AF-A0A6N7L3T2-F1
#
_cell.length_a   1.000
_cell.length_b   1.000
_cell.length_c   1.000
_cell.angle_alpha   90.00
_cell.angle_beta   90.00
_cell.angle_gamma   90.00
#
_symmetry.space_group_name_H-M   'P 1'
#
loop_
_entity.id
_entity.type
_entity.pdbx_description
1 polymer ?
#
loop_
_entity_poly.entity_id
_entity_poly.type
_entity_poly.pdbx_seq_one_letter_code
_entity_poly.pdbx_strand_id
1 'polypeptide(L)' 'MITLTKAPEPGPAPALRAGMSYRPATVAHHNGEPVHPGRYVIEGVRRWAAASPEVCPDVDGSEWLTDELLVCPTCGLDCT' A
#
# COMPACT_ATOMS: atom_id res chain seq x y z
N MET A 1 -0.41 -12.25 30.45
CA MET A 1 0.66 -12.17 29.44
C MET A 1 0.00 -12.23 28.08
N ILE A 2 0.03 -11.15 27.31
CA ILE A 2 -0.51 -11.13 25.96
C ILE A 2 0.61 -11.60 25.05
N THR A 3 0.48 -12.79 24.49
CA THR A 3 1.41 -13.29 23.46
C THR A 3 1.24 -12.39 22.24
N LEU A 4 2.22 -11.54 21.95
CA LEU A 4 2.31 -10.82 20.70
C LEU A 4 2.54 -11.84 19.59
N THR A 5 1.46 -12.32 18.98
CA THR A 5 1.54 -13.13 17.77
C THR A 5 2.21 -12.26 16.72
N LYS A 6 3.44 -12.62 16.31
CA LYS A 6 4.14 -12.00 15.18
C LYS A 6 3.14 -11.95 14.02
N ALA A 7 2.88 -10.76 13.49
CA ALA A 7 2.03 -10.60 12.32
C ALA A 7 2.53 -11.55 11.22
N PRO A 8 1.63 -12.24 10.49
CA PRO A 8 2.03 -13.14 9.43
C PRO A 8 2.98 -12.41 8.49
N GLU A 9 4.06 -13.10 8.09
CA GLU A 9 4.97 -12.52 7.12
C GLU A 9 4.16 -12.24 5.85
N PRO A 10 4.24 -11.01 5.33
CA PRO A 10 3.52 -10.69 4.11
C PRO A 10 3.94 -11.68 3.02
N GLY A 11 2.97 -12.15 2.24
CA GLY A 11 3.25 -12.95 1.05
C GLY A 11 4.23 -12.21 0.12
N PRO A 12 4.84 -12.91 -0.85
CA PRO A 12 5.74 -12.25 -1.79
C PRO A 12 4.99 -11.10 -2.47
N ALA A 13 5.51 -9.89 -2.33
CA ALA A 13 4.95 -8.72 -3.00
C ALA A 13 5.01 -8.92 -4.52
N PRO A 14 4.01 -8.44 -5.29
CA PRO A 14 4.02 -8.59 -6.74
C PRO A 14 5.30 -8.01 -7.36
N ALA A 15 5.73 -8.57 -8.49
CA ALA A 15 6.92 -8.07 -9.17
C ALA A 15 6.67 -6.63 -9.68
N LEU A 16 7.47 -5.69 -9.20
CA LEU A 16 7.42 -4.31 -9.65
C LEU A 16 8.14 -4.16 -10.99
N ARG A 17 7.63 -3.26 -11.85
CA ARG A 17 8.34 -2.84 -13.07
C ARG A 17 9.59 -2.02 -12.70
N ALA A 18 10.52 -1.90 -13.65
CA ALA A 18 11.73 -1.11 -13.45
C ALA A 18 11.39 0.35 -13.08
N GLY A 19 12.07 0.88 -12.06
CA GLY A 19 11.85 2.24 -11.55
C GLY A 19 10.79 2.36 -10.45
N MET A 20 10.12 1.26 -10.07
CA MET A 20 9.20 1.25 -8.93
C MET A 20 9.84 0.56 -7.71
N SER A 21 9.46 0.98 -6.51
CA SER A 21 9.91 0.35 -5.26
C SER A 21 8.80 0.32 -4.22
N TYR A 22 8.78 -0.71 -3.37
CA TYR A 22 7.92 -0.70 -2.18
C TYR A 22 8.56 0.14 -1.09
N ARG A 23 7.76 1.02 -0.47
CA ARG A 23 8.15 1.67 0.77
C ARG A 23 8.33 0.59 1.85
N PRO A 24 9.44 0.58 2.61
CA PRO A 24 9.72 -0.45 3.62
C PRO A 24 8.85 -0.35 4.89
N ALA A 25 7.84 0.54 4.90
CA ALA A 25 6.92 0.71 6.01
C ALA A 25 5.66 -0.13 5.79
N THR A 26 5.29 -0.93 6.79
CA THR A 26 4.01 -1.65 6.83
C THR A 26 2.86 -0.66 6.95
N VAL A 27 1.85 -0.80 6.12
CA VAL A 27 0.62 -0.01 6.18
C VAL A 27 -0.39 -0.75 7.04
N ALA A 28 -0.90 -0.08 8.08
CA ALA A 28 -1.92 -0.65 8.96
C ALA A 28 -3.33 -0.16 8.60
N HIS A 29 -3.45 1.07 8.09
CA HIS A 29 -4.74 1.68 7.77
C HIS A 29 -4.71 2.42 6.44
N HIS A 30 -5.88 2.54 5.83
CA HIS A 30 -6.17 3.37 4.68
C HIS A 30 -7.45 4.17 4.96
N ASN A 31 -7.36 5.51 4.94
CA ASN A 31 -8.50 6.38 5.29
C ASN A 31 -9.16 6.01 6.64
N GLY A 32 -8.33 5.72 7.64
CA GLY A 32 -8.77 5.27 8.97
C GLY A 32 -9.23 3.81 9.06
N GLU A 33 -9.48 3.14 7.94
CA GLU A 33 -9.93 1.75 7.91
C GLU A 33 -8.75 0.76 7.91
N PRO A 34 -8.84 -0.38 8.62
CA PRO A 34 -7.77 -1.37 8.66
C PRO A 34 -7.59 -2.03 7.28
N VAL A 35 -6.33 -2.23 6.88
CA VAL A 35 -5.99 -2.96 5.65
C VAL A 35 -5.46 -4.36 5.97
N HIS A 36 -5.57 -5.27 5.00
CA HIS A 36 -5.00 -6.60 5.14
C HIS A 36 -3.47 -6.49 5.41
N PRO A 37 -2.88 -7.31 6.31
CA PRO A 37 -1.45 -7.31 6.52
C PRO A 37 -0.68 -7.52 5.22
N GLY A 38 0.45 -6.83 5.07
CA GLY A 38 1.30 -6.96 3.89
C GLY A 38 0.93 -6.10 2.70
N ARG A 39 0.14 -5.04 2.90
CA ARG A 39 0.03 -3.97 1.91
C ARG A 39 1.21 -3.01 2.00
N TYR A 40 1.61 -2.54 0.83
CA TYR A 40 2.75 -1.66 0.64
C TYR A 40 2.34 -0.40 -0.09
N VAL A 41 3.07 0.69 0.14
CA VAL A 41 3.01 1.86 -0.74
C VAL A 41 4.04 1.70 -1.85
N ILE A 42 3.62 1.88 -3.09
CA ILE A 42 4.49 1.81 -4.26
C ILE A 42 5.05 3.20 -4.52
N GLU A 43 6.34 3.34 -4.79
CA GLU A 43 7.03 4.61 -5.03
C GLU A 43 7.83 4.56 -6.33
N GLY A 44 8.37 5.71 -6.77
CA GLY A 44 9.21 5.81 -7.96
C GLY A 44 8.45 6.01 -9.28
N VAL A 45 7.14 5.79 -9.31
CA VAL A 45 6.30 5.99 -10.51
C VAL A 45 5.84 7.44 -10.64
N ARG A 46 5.34 7.98 -9.54
CA ARG A 46 4.94 9.39 -9.40
C ARG A 46 4.96 9.80 -7.94
N ARG A 47 4.78 11.10 -7.69
CA ARG A 47 4.57 11.62 -6.34
C ARG A 47 3.10 11.47 -5.96
N TRP A 48 2.84 10.87 -4.80
CA TRP A 48 1.51 10.76 -4.23
C TRP A 48 1.08 12.06 -3.56
N ALA A 49 -0.21 12.36 -3.63
CA ALA A 49 -0.78 13.57 -3.05
C ALA A 49 -0.91 13.47 -1.52
N ALA A 50 -1.29 12.28 -1.01
CA ALA A 50 -1.31 12.02 0.42
C ALA A 50 0.10 11.70 0.95
N ALA A 51 0.39 12.21 2.14
CA ALA A 51 1.65 11.92 2.83
C ALA A 51 1.75 10.44 3.24
N SER A 52 0.62 9.83 3.63
CA SER A 52 0.54 8.42 3.98
C SER A 52 -0.87 7.86 3.76
N PRO A 53 -1.02 6.52 3.68
CA PRO A 53 -2.32 5.87 3.56
C PRO A 53 -3.28 6.16 4.71
N GLU A 54 -2.76 6.33 5.93
CA GLU A 54 -3.55 6.55 7.15
C GLU A 54 -4.33 7.87 7.11
N VAL A 55 -3.80 8.89 6.42
CA VAL A 55 -4.44 10.20 6.23
C VAL A 55 -4.92 10.40 4.79
N CYS A 56 -4.99 9.32 4.01
CA CYS A 56 -5.50 9.36 2.65
C CYS A 56 -6.97 9.79 2.69
N PRO A 57 -7.37 10.86 2.00
CA PRO A 57 -8.78 11.28 1.95
C PRO A 57 -9.66 10.35 1.09
N ASP A 58 -9.06 9.34 0.44
CA ASP A 58 -9.67 8.30 -0.39
C ASP A 58 -10.89 8.77 -1.21
N VAL A 59 -10.62 9.66 -2.18
CA VAL A 59 -11.67 10.36 -2.93
C VAL A 59 -12.01 9.73 -4.27
N ASP A 60 -11.07 9.01 -4.90
CA ASP A 60 -11.15 8.61 -6.31
C ASP A 60 -11.12 7.07 -6.53
N GLY A 61 -11.26 6.27 -5.47
CA GLY A 61 -11.21 4.81 -5.56
C GLY A 61 -9.81 4.27 -5.89
N SER A 62 -9.73 3.20 -6.68
CA SER A 62 -8.45 2.56 -7.07
C SER A 62 -8.18 2.65 -8.58
N GLU A 63 -6.91 2.77 -8.94
CA GLU A 63 -6.40 2.94 -10.30
C GLU A 63 -5.42 1.81 -10.65
N TRP A 64 -5.49 1.29 -11.88
CA TRP A 64 -4.51 0.34 -12.38
C TRP A 64 -3.21 1.04 -12.76
N LEU A 65 -2.13 0.75 -12.02
CA LEU A 65 -0.78 1.22 -12.32
C LEU A 65 -0.10 0.37 -13.39
N THR A 66 -0.43 -0.93 -13.40
CA THR A 66 -0.04 -1.92 -14.41
C THR A 66 -1.21 -2.87 -14.62
N ASP A 67 -1.07 -3.84 -15.53
CA ASP A 67 -2.07 -4.89 -15.77
C ASP A 67 -2.31 -5.82 -14.56
N GLU A 68 -1.44 -5.75 -13.54
CA GLU A 68 -1.46 -6.63 -12.35
C GLU A 68 -1.49 -5.85 -11.02
N LEU A 69 -1.35 -4.53 -11.06
CA LEU A 69 -1.15 -3.71 -9.87
C LEU A 69 -2.20 -2.60 -9.78
N LEU A 70 -3.14 -2.78 -8.88
CA LEU A 70 -4.17 -1.81 -8.54
C LEU A 70 -3.72 -1.00 -7.33
N VAL A 71 -3.82 0.33 -7.39
CA VAL A 71 -3.34 1.22 -6.34
C VAL A 71 -4.35 2.30 -5.98
N CYS A 72 -4.30 2.82 -4.76
CA CYS A 72 -4.94 4.10 -4.46
C CYS A 72 -4.18 5.23 -5.21
N PRO A 73 -4.84 6.01 -6.09
CA PRO A 73 -4.17 7.02 -6.89
C PRO A 73 -3.65 8.18 -6.04
N THR A 74 -4.17 8.34 -4.81
CA THR A 74 -3.86 9.45 -3.90
C THR A 74 -2.67 9.15 -3.00
N CYS A 75 -2.59 7.94 -2.43
CA CYS A 75 -1.55 7.56 -1.47
C CYS A 75 -0.58 6.48 -1.96
N GLY A 76 -0.85 5.86 -3.12
CA GLY A 76 0.01 4.83 -3.72
C GLY A 76 -0.07 3.46 -3.04
N LEU A 77 -1.03 3.25 -2.14
CA LEU A 77 -1.26 1.97 -1.49
C LEU A 77 -1.63 0.91 -2.51
N ASP A 78 -1.01 -0.26 -2.42
CA ASP A 78 -1.41 -1.46 -3.15
C ASP A 78 -2.79 -1.96 -2.67
N CYS A 79 -3.75 -1.94 -3.58
CA CYS A 79 -5.15 -2.33 -3.40
C CYS A 79 -5.52 -3.63 -4.12
N THR A 80 -4.53 -4.36 -4.67
CA THR A 80 -4.74 -5.62 -5.40
C THR A 80 -5.46 -6.71 -4.61
#